data_AF-A0A7R9LY07-F1
#
_entry.id   AF-A0A7R9LY07-F1
#
_cell.length_a   1.000
_cell.length_b   1.000
_cell.length_c   1.000
_cell.angle_alpha   90.00
_cell.angle_beta   90.00
_cell.angle_gamma   90.00
#
_symmetry.space_group_name_H-M   'P 1'
#
loop_
_entity.id
_entity.type
_entity.pdbx_description
1 polymer ?
#
loop_
_entity_poly.entity_id
_entity_poly.type
_entity_poly.pdbx_seq_one_letter_code
_entity_poly.pdbx_strand_id
1 'polypeptide(L)'
;MRSLATPHKNMSFRMTVQFGSDTFNKGVLMNAGVREALKENDFHCFVFHDVDLIPEDDRNLYSCPLAPRHMSVAVDKFNYSLPYTDLVGGVLSISKSNFILVNGYSNLYWGWGGEDDDMAYRSKYNTLMCTQFIMFYTFGLSTQLQ
;
A
#
# COMPACT_ATOMS: atom_id res chain seq x y z
N MET A 1 -8.39 11.69 -18.90
CA MET A 1 -8.53 10.61 -17.89
C MET A 1 -9.30 9.46 -18.52
N ARG A 2 -8.61 8.39 -18.92
CA ARG A 2 -9.28 7.13 -19.29
C ARG A 2 -9.62 6.39 -17.99
N SER A 3 -10.80 5.81 -17.94
CA SER A 3 -11.30 5.03 -16.82
C SER A 3 -10.30 3.92 -16.45
N LEU A 4 -10.04 3.74 -15.15
CA LEU A 4 -9.30 2.60 -14.57
C LEU A 4 -10.01 1.24 -14.77
N ALA A 5 -11.09 1.19 -15.55
CA ALA A 5 -11.77 -0.04 -15.92
C ALA A 5 -10.94 -0.86 -16.93
N THR A 6 -9.86 -1.47 -16.44
CA THR A 6 -9.28 -2.64 -17.12
C THR A 6 -10.26 -3.82 -16.99
N PRO A 7 -10.48 -4.63 -18.04
CA PRO A 7 -11.73 -5.39 -18.18
C PRO A 7 -11.88 -6.66 -17.32
N HIS A 8 -10.99 -6.94 -16.35
CA HIS A 8 -10.88 -8.30 -15.77
C HIS A 8 -10.60 -8.41 -14.27
N LYS A 9 -10.86 -7.39 -13.45
CA LYS A 9 -10.70 -7.55 -11.98
C LYS A 9 -11.89 -7.01 -11.21
N ASN A 10 -12.52 -7.89 -10.43
CA ASN A 10 -13.45 -7.53 -9.36
C ASN A 10 -12.68 -6.80 -8.24
N MET A 11 -12.45 -5.50 -8.45
CA MET A 11 -11.82 -4.62 -7.47
C MET A 11 -12.90 -3.90 -6.67
N SER A 12 -12.67 -3.77 -5.36
CA SER A 12 -13.57 -3.07 -4.45
C SER A 12 -12.76 -2.07 -3.63
N PHE A 13 -13.13 -0.80 -3.68
CA PHE A 13 -12.44 0.28 -2.98
C PHE A 13 -12.99 0.46 -1.56
N ARG A 14 -12.10 0.63 -0.58
CA ARG A 14 -12.43 0.93 0.81
C ARG A 14 -11.57 2.07 1.31
N MET A 15 -12.19 2.98 2.06
CA MET A 15 -11.53 4.07 2.75
C MET A 15 -11.71 3.85 4.25
N THR A 16 -10.62 3.56 4.96
CA THR A 16 -10.62 3.46 6.42
C THR A 16 -10.29 4.81 7.02
N VAL A 17 -11.15 5.32 7.89
CA VAL A 17 -11.03 6.67 8.46
C VAL A 17 -10.80 6.57 9.97
N GLN A 18 -9.79 7.28 10.48
CA GLN A 18 -9.60 7.47 11.92
C GLN A 18 -10.50 8.61 12.40
N PHE A 19 -11.35 8.33 13.39
CA PHE A 19 -12.18 9.35 14.03
C PHE A 19 -11.50 9.87 15.30
N GLY A 20 -11.70 11.15 15.61
CA GLY A 20 -11.12 11.83 16.77
C GLY A 20 -9.92 12.70 16.43
N SER A 21 -9.21 13.16 17.46
CA SER A 21 -8.05 14.06 17.36
C SER A 21 -6.74 13.43 17.84
N ASP A 22 -6.75 12.12 18.11
CA ASP A 22 -5.54 11.39 18.49
C ASP A 22 -4.57 11.31 17.30
N THR A 23 -3.30 11.05 17.60
CA THR A 23 -2.26 10.87 16.59
C THR A 23 -2.68 9.83 15.55
N PHE A 24 -2.47 10.12 14.27
CA PHE A 24 -2.80 9.20 13.18
C PHE A 24 -2.02 7.90 13.27
N ASN A 25 -2.66 6.76 12.99
CA ASN A 25 -2.02 5.45 12.93
C ASN A 25 -2.39 4.71 11.64
N LYS A 26 -1.49 4.80 10.65
CA LYS A 26 -1.64 4.15 9.34
C LYS A 26 -1.80 2.64 9.46
N GLY A 27 -0.92 1.99 10.23
CA GLY A 27 -0.89 0.53 10.38
C GLY A 27 -2.21 -0.04 10.95
N VAL A 28 -2.77 0.61 11.97
CA VAL A 28 -4.07 0.24 12.55
C VAL A 28 -5.20 0.37 11.52
N LEU A 29 -5.22 1.44 10.72
CA LEU A 29 -6.25 1.63 9.69
C LEU A 29 -6.14 0.61 8.56
N MET A 30 -4.93 0.25 8.14
CA MET A 30 -4.71 -0.79 7.13
C MET A 30 -5.17 -2.16 7.65
N ASN A 31 -4.84 -2.50 8.90
CA ASN A 31 -5.29 -3.73 9.55
C ASN A 31 -6.83 -3.76 9.69
N ALA A 32 -7.44 -2.67 10.14
CA ALA A 32 -8.89 -2.55 10.25
C ALA A 32 -9.57 -2.69 8.89
N GLY A 33 -9.02 -2.07 7.84
CA GLY A 33 -9.52 -2.17 6.47
C GLY A 33 -9.57 -3.61 5.97
N VAL A 34 -8.50 -4.39 6.19
CA VAL A 34 -8.49 -5.82 5.85
C VAL A 34 -9.54 -6.59 6.64
N ARG A 35 -9.62 -6.36 7.96
CA ARG A 35 -10.55 -7.07 8.83
C ARG A 35 -12.00 -6.82 8.43
N GLU A 36 -12.36 -5.59 8.09
CA GLU A 36 -13.72 -5.24 7.67
C GLU A 36 -14.01 -5.73 6.25
N ALA A 37 -13.06 -5.63 5.31
CA ALA A 37 -13.21 -6.16 3.96
C ALA A 37 -13.52 -7.66 3.95
N LEU A 38 -12.85 -8.43 4.81
CA LEU A 38 -13.03 -9.88 4.92
C LEU A 38 -14.39 -10.30 5.51
N LYS A 39 -15.16 -9.39 6.10
CA LYS A 39 -16.55 -9.67 6.53
C LYS A 39 -17.52 -9.67 5.35
N GLU A 40 -17.18 -8.97 4.28
CA GLU A 40 -18.05 -8.80 3.12
C GLU A 40 -17.76 -9.83 2.02
N ASN A 41 -16.48 -10.18 1.82
CA ASN A 41 -16.07 -11.14 0.79
C ASN A 41 -14.73 -11.81 1.13
N ASP A 42 -14.45 -12.96 0.52
CA ASP A 42 -13.16 -13.65 0.63
C ASP A 42 -12.12 -13.04 -0.32
N PHE A 43 -11.69 -11.81 -0.03
CA PHE A 43 -10.65 -11.14 -0.81
C PHE A 43 -9.31 -11.85 -0.66
N HIS A 44 -8.67 -12.22 -1.78
CA HIS A 44 -7.35 -12.86 -1.80
C HIS A 44 -6.18 -11.89 -2.00
N CYS A 45 -6.46 -10.62 -2.30
CA CYS A 45 -5.46 -9.60 -2.60
C CYS A 45 -5.82 -8.28 -1.95
N PHE A 46 -4.86 -7.65 -1.29
CA PHE A 46 -4.98 -6.34 -0.69
C PHE A 46 -3.98 -5.39 -1.32
N VAL A 47 -4.44 -4.21 -1.70
CA VAL A 47 -3.60 -3.10 -2.15
C VAL A 47 -3.78 -1.98 -1.15
N PHE A 48 -2.75 -1.73 -0.35
CA PHE A 48 -2.67 -0.59 0.56
C PHE A 48 -2.16 0.61 -0.23
N HIS A 49 -2.85 1.74 -0.10
CA HIS A 49 -2.66 2.86 -1.00
C HIS A 49 -2.81 4.18 -0.24
N ASP A 50 -1.75 4.97 -0.22
CA ASP A 50 -1.81 6.34 0.28
C ASP A 50 -2.71 7.18 -0.64
N VAL A 51 -3.61 7.96 -0.05
CA VAL A 51 -4.69 8.66 -0.78
C VAL A 51 -4.17 9.76 -1.71
N ASP A 52 -2.95 10.22 -1.47
CA ASP A 52 -2.25 11.27 -2.20
C ASP A 52 -1.29 10.72 -3.27
N LEU A 53 -1.29 9.42 -3.55
CA LEU A 53 -0.55 8.86 -4.68
C LEU A 53 -1.49 8.59 -5.85
N ILE A 54 -1.11 9.01 -7.05
CA ILE A 54 -1.89 8.77 -8.27
C ILE A 54 -0.99 8.07 -9.28
N PRO A 55 -1.35 6.86 -9.77
CA PRO A 55 -0.57 6.21 -10.82
C PRO A 55 -0.65 7.01 -12.12
N GLU A 56 0.49 7.25 -12.74
CA GLU A 56 0.60 8.01 -14.01
C GLU A 56 0.32 7.14 -15.24
N ASP A 57 0.29 5.82 -15.08
CA ASP A 57 0.24 4.84 -16.16
C ASP A 57 -0.79 3.75 -15.86
N ASP A 58 -1.73 3.56 -16.80
CA ASP A 58 -2.84 2.61 -16.69
C ASP A 58 -2.41 1.14 -16.89
N ARG A 59 -1.15 0.91 -17.27
CA ARG A 59 -0.52 -0.42 -17.28
C ARG A 59 -0.13 -0.89 -15.87
N ASN A 60 -0.33 -0.05 -14.85
CA ASN A 60 -0.14 -0.42 -13.46
C ASN A 60 -1.24 -1.39 -13.03
N LEU A 61 -0.94 -2.69 -13.09
CA LEU A 61 -1.91 -3.71 -12.74
C LEU A 61 -2.02 -3.87 -11.21
N TYR A 62 -3.10 -3.36 -10.65
CA TYR A 62 -3.51 -3.58 -9.25
C TYR A 62 -3.89 -5.05 -9.07
N SER A 63 -2.91 -5.86 -8.70
CA SER A 63 -3.00 -7.30 -8.41
C SER A 63 -1.85 -7.69 -7.50
N CYS A 64 -2.04 -8.80 -6.78
CA CYS A 64 -1.02 -9.38 -5.95
C CYS A 64 -0.33 -10.51 -6.72
N PRO A 65 0.99 -10.41 -6.99
CA PRO A 65 1.78 -11.56 -7.41
C PRO A 65 2.04 -12.50 -6.22
N LEU A 66 2.84 -13.55 -6.43
CA LEU A 66 3.19 -14.52 -5.38
C LEU A 66 3.89 -13.88 -4.18
N ALA A 67 4.79 -12.94 -4.44
CA ALA A 67 5.46 -12.14 -3.41
C ALA A 67 4.72 -10.81 -3.21
N PRO A 68 4.89 -10.11 -2.07
CA PRO A 68 4.46 -8.73 -1.96
C PRO A 68 5.10 -7.87 -3.06
N ARG A 69 4.39 -6.85 -3.54
CA ARG A 69 4.88 -5.94 -4.58
C ARG A 69 4.70 -4.50 -4.14
N HIS A 70 5.82 -3.79 -4.01
CA HIS A 70 5.86 -2.34 -3.91
C HIS A 70 5.56 -1.75 -5.31
N MET A 71 4.51 -0.94 -5.39
CA MET A 71 4.00 -0.41 -6.65
C MET A 71 4.48 1.02 -6.89
N SER A 72 4.63 1.86 -5.86
CA SER A 72 5.06 3.27 -5.95
C SER A 72 6.58 3.45 -5.99
N VAL A 73 7.25 2.75 -6.91
CA VAL A 73 8.71 2.72 -7.00
C VAL A 73 9.30 4.05 -7.53
N ALA A 74 8.56 4.74 -8.40
CA ALA A 74 9.00 5.99 -9.01
C ALA A 74 7.95 7.09 -8.74
N VAL A 75 8.19 7.92 -7.71
CA VAL A 75 7.31 9.05 -7.35
C VAL A 75 7.96 10.36 -7.77
N ASP A 76 7.19 11.27 -8.38
CA ASP A 76 7.64 12.60 -8.85
C ASP A 76 8.35 13.42 -7.76
N LYS A 77 7.85 13.40 -6.52
CA LYS A 77 8.43 14.05 -5.34
C LYS A 77 9.87 13.62 -5.04
N PHE A 78 10.22 12.40 -5.44
CA PHE A 78 11.57 11.85 -5.31
C PHE A 78 12.32 11.82 -6.66
N ASN A 79 11.91 12.68 -7.60
CA ASN A 79 12.45 12.74 -8.96
C ASN A 79 12.43 11.37 -9.66
N TYR A 80 11.35 10.63 -9.44
CA TYR A 80 11.15 9.27 -9.97
C TYR A 80 12.25 8.27 -9.58
N SER A 81 12.97 8.55 -8.49
CA SER A 81 13.99 7.68 -7.93
C SER A 81 13.49 7.06 -6.64
N LEU A 82 13.76 5.76 -6.47
CA LEU A 82 13.45 5.06 -5.23
C LEU A 82 14.39 5.55 -4.11
N PRO A 83 13.89 6.06 -2.97
CA PRO A 83 14.74 6.56 -1.89
C PRO A 83 15.69 5.51 -1.30
N TYR A 84 15.22 4.27 -1.13
CA TYR A 84 16.03 3.12 -0.68
C TYR A 84 15.37 1.79 -1.09
N THR A 85 16.16 0.72 -1.19
CA THR A 85 15.73 -0.55 -1.81
C THR A 85 14.60 -1.27 -1.08
N ASP A 86 14.59 -1.17 0.25
CA ASP A 86 13.66 -1.92 1.09
C ASP A 86 12.35 -1.13 1.35
N LEU A 87 12.19 0.04 0.73
CA LEU A 87 10.97 0.86 0.85
C LEU A 87 9.76 0.12 0.26
N VAL A 88 8.68 0.04 1.06
CA VAL A 88 7.37 -0.49 0.66
C VAL A 88 6.21 0.48 0.92
N GLY A 89 6.53 1.71 1.36
CA GLY A 89 5.55 2.76 1.62
C GLY A 89 4.91 3.31 0.35
N GLY A 90 3.87 4.13 0.51
CA GLY A 90 3.06 4.62 -0.60
C GLY A 90 2.00 3.60 -1.02
N VAL A 91 2.39 2.66 -1.90
CA VAL A 91 1.47 1.66 -2.47
C VAL A 91 2.08 0.26 -2.42
N LEU A 92 1.51 -0.61 -1.59
CA LEU A 92 1.91 -2.00 -1.42
C LEU A 92 0.78 -2.95 -1.77
N SER A 93 1.06 -3.92 -2.65
CA SER A 93 0.15 -5.05 -2.90
C SER A 93 0.67 -6.33 -2.25
N ILE A 94 -0.21 -7.04 -1.55
CA ILE A 94 0.12 -8.26 -0.82
C ILE A 94 -1.06 -9.22 -0.81
N SER A 95 -0.80 -10.51 -1.05
CA SER A 95 -1.83 -11.54 -0.99
C SER A 95 -2.34 -11.73 0.44
N LYS A 96 -3.58 -12.21 0.58
CA LYS A 96 -4.16 -12.55 1.88
C LYS A 96 -3.28 -13.50 2.68
N SER A 97 -2.73 -14.53 2.03
CA SER A 97 -1.83 -15.50 2.68
C SER A 97 -0.58 -14.83 3.23
N ASN A 98 0.06 -13.96 2.45
CA ASN A 98 1.29 -13.28 2.85
C ASN A 98 1.02 -12.25 3.96
N PHE A 99 -0.10 -11.53 3.87
CA PHE A 99 -0.50 -10.57 4.90
C PHE A 99 -0.76 -11.23 6.25
N ILE A 100 -1.42 -12.39 6.25
CA ILE A 100 -1.62 -13.20 7.45
C ILE A 100 -0.29 -13.76 7.96
N LEU A 101 0.59 -14.24 7.07
CA LEU A 101 1.91 -14.78 7.43
C LEU A 101 2.78 -13.75 8.18
N VAL A 102 2.76 -12.49 7.76
CA VAL A 102 3.51 -11.39 8.43
C VAL A 102 2.78 -10.80 9.64
N ASN A 103 1.59 -11.30 9.96
CA ASN A 103 0.72 -10.80 11.03
C ASN A 103 0.34 -9.31 10.85
N GLY A 104 0.05 -8.91 9.60
CA GLY A 104 -0.36 -7.55 9.25
C GLY A 104 0.68 -6.46 9.57
N TYR A 105 0.23 -5.20 9.58
CA TYR A 105 1.04 -4.06 10.01
C TYR A 105 1.18 -4.03 11.53
N SER A 106 2.26 -3.45 12.05
CA SER A 106 2.35 -3.12 13.47
C SER A 106 1.33 -2.06 13.88
N ASN A 107 0.71 -2.25 15.04
CA ASN A 107 -0.22 -1.28 15.65
C ASN A 107 0.49 -0.24 16.53
N LEU A 108 1.82 -0.30 16.64
CA LEU A 108 2.58 0.49 17.62
C LEU A 108 3.11 1.82 17.05
N TYR A 109 3.02 2.03 15.73
CA TYR A 109 3.49 3.24 15.07
C TYR A 109 2.41 4.32 15.07
N TRP A 110 2.56 5.28 15.97
CA TRP A 110 1.70 6.46 16.07
C TRP A 110 2.46 7.67 15.51
N GLY A 111 1.90 8.32 14.49
CA GLY A 111 2.55 9.41 13.77
C GLY A 111 3.29 8.95 12.52
N TRP A 112 4.21 9.79 12.03
CA TRP A 112 4.94 9.52 10.80
C TRP A 112 6.16 8.63 11.03
N GLY A 113 6.22 7.52 10.29
CA GLY A 113 7.45 6.76 10.02
C GLY A 113 7.59 5.43 10.76
N GLY A 114 8.29 4.51 10.10
CA GLY A 114 8.72 3.21 10.62
C GLY A 114 7.73 2.06 10.43
N GLU A 115 6.45 2.33 10.14
CA GLU A 115 5.44 1.29 9.92
C GLU A 115 5.62 0.55 8.61
N ASP A 116 5.99 1.26 7.54
CA ASP A 116 6.28 0.68 6.24
C ASP A 116 7.60 -0.12 6.30
N ASP A 117 8.60 0.38 7.01
CA ASP A 117 9.88 -0.32 7.22
C ASP A 117 9.71 -1.60 8.05
N ASP A 118 8.87 -1.57 9.09
CA ASP A 118 8.50 -2.76 9.87
C ASP A 118 7.78 -3.80 9.00
N MET A 119 6.88 -3.37 8.11
CA MET A 119 6.24 -4.27 7.13
C MET A 119 7.27 -4.90 6.16
N ALA A 120 8.22 -4.12 5.67
CA ALA A 120 9.32 -4.63 4.83
C ALA A 120 10.17 -5.65 5.60
N TYR A 121 10.53 -5.35 6.85
CA TYR A 121 11.29 -6.22 7.71
C TYR A 121 10.56 -7.54 7.98
N ARG A 122 9.27 -7.50 8.35
CA ARG A 122 8.45 -8.70 8.58
C ARG A 122 8.31 -9.57 7.34
N SER A 123 8.16 -8.95 6.17
CA SER A 123 8.12 -9.65 4.89
C SER A 123 9.43 -10.41 4.67
N LYS A 124 10.57 -9.72 4.80
CA LYS A 124 11.90 -10.32 4.66
C LYS A 124 12.16 -11.42 5.68
N TYR A 125 11.77 -11.22 6.94
CA TYR A 125 11.89 -12.22 8.01
C TYR A 125 11.13 -13.52 7.69
N ASN A 126 9.98 -13.40 7.02
CA ASN A 126 9.18 -14.53 6.54
C ASN A 126 9.59 -15.01 5.13
N THR A 127 10.79 -14.67 4.66
CA THR A 127 11.32 -15.06 3.33
C THR A 127 10.45 -14.57 2.15
N LEU A 128 9.69 -13.49 2.36
CA LEU A 128 8.92 -12.82 1.31
C LEU A 128 9.75 -11.64 0.78
N MET A 129 10.38 -11.83 -0.38
CA MET A 129 11.12 -10.75 -1.03
C MET A 129 10.14 -9.82 -1.77
N CYS A 130 10.01 -8.58 -1.29
CA CYS A 130 9.19 -7.57 -1.95
C CYS A 130 9.71 -7.31 -3.36
N THR A 131 8.86 -7.54 -4.35
CA THR A 131 9.16 -7.21 -5.74
C THR A 131 8.86 -5.75 -6.01
N GLN A 132 9.70 -5.10 -6.80
CA GLN A 132 9.47 -3.74 -7.26
C GLN A 132 8.89 -3.80 -8.67
N PHE A 133 7.76 -3.16 -8.90
CA PHE A 133 7.22 -2.96 -10.24
C PHE A 133 7.36 -1.48 -10.57
N ILE A 134 8.22 -1.15 -11.54
CA ILE A 134 8.54 0.23 -11.89
C ILE A 134 7.30 0.86 -12.50
N MET A 135 6.55 1.60 -11.68
CA MET A 135 5.42 2.39 -12.09
C MET A 135 5.59 3.82 -11.57
N PHE A 136 5.24 4.76 -12.43
CA PHE A 136 5.32 6.19 -12.16
C PHE A 136 4.08 6.62 -11.38
N TYR A 137 4.29 7.42 -10.34
CA TYR A 137 3.25 8.01 -9.51
C TYR A 137 3.50 9.50 -9.34
N THR A 138 2.42 10.26 -9.37
CA THR A 138 2.41 11.67 -9.00
C THR A 138 1.91 11.82 -7.57
N PHE A 139 2.59 12.64 -6.79
CA PHE A 139 2.12 13.08 -5.47
C PHE A 139 1.04 14.15 -5.64
N GLY A 140 -0.18 13.83 -5.19
CA GLY A 140 -1.36 14.67 -5.26
C GLY A 140 -1.15 16.00 -4.53
N LEU A 141 -1.43 17.10 -5.25
CA LEU A 141 -1.19 18.52 -4.94
C LEU A 141 -1.91 19.07 -3.68
N SER A 142 -1.80 18.44 -2.50
CA SER A 142 -2.23 19.08 -1.23
C SER A 142 -1.11 19.44 -0.25
N THR A 143 0.15 19.04 -0.49
CA THR A 143 1.27 19.35 0.43
C THR A 143 2.48 20.03 -0.23
N GLN A 144 2.24 20.97 -1.16
CA GLN A 144 3.23 22.05 -1.43
C GLN A 144 3.26 23.13 -0.32
N LEU A 145 2.69 22.84 0.85
CA LEU A 145 2.72 23.71 2.02
C LEU A 145 3.21 22.90 3.23
N GLN A 146 4.49 22.50 3.20
CA GLN A 146 5.33 22.28 4.38
C GLN A 146 6.79 22.41 3.98
#